data_AF-A0A398AIR6-F1
#
_entry.id   AF-A0A398AIR6-F1
#
_cell.length_a   1.000
_cell.length_b   1.000
_cell.length_c   1.000
_cell.angle_alpha   90.00
_cell.angle_beta   90.00
_cell.angle_gamma   90.00
#
_symmetry.space_group_name_H-M   'P 1'
#
loop_
_entity.id
_entity.type
_entity.pdbx_description
1 polymer ?
#
loop_
_entity_poly.entity_id
_entity_poly.type
_entity_poly.pdbx_seq_one_letter_code
_entity_poly.pdbx_strand_id
1 'polypeptide(L)'
;MTTATEDGRLMETQDKDVVLENPNTISVYNQWTAPFTLGQPPKARYEGLSLVVSSYNGEDVIVAFGGYNGRYNNEVNVLKPSHKSSLKSKIMEASPVRDSVSAVNNATTRDIESEIGVSQESKVREIVMDNVNSGSKVEGKSERIITSLRSEKEELEASLSKEKIQTLQLKEELTETETRSAELYKELHSVRSQLAAEQSRCFKLEVEVAEVRQKLQTMETLEKELELLHRQRAVASEQAAVNMNGKRQSSGGVWGWLAGTPPPKT
;
A
#
# COMPACT_ATOMS: atom_id res chain seq x y z
N MET A 1 -20.10 31.57 -63.38
CA MET A 1 -18.76 31.79 -62.79
C MET A 1 -18.26 30.43 -62.37
N THR A 2 -17.28 29.92 -63.11
CA THR A 2 -16.90 28.51 -63.16
C THR A 2 -15.39 28.44 -62.87
N THR A 3 -15.05 27.58 -61.90
CA THR A 3 -13.78 26.86 -61.66
C THR A 3 -12.46 27.63 -61.56
N ALA A 4 -11.84 27.55 -60.38
CA ALA A 4 -10.40 27.55 -60.21
C ALA A 4 -9.95 26.11 -59.91
N THR A 5 -9.07 25.58 -60.76
CA THR A 5 -8.33 24.32 -60.59
C THR A 5 -6.86 24.74 -60.58
N GLU A 6 -6.15 24.52 -59.47
CA GLU A 6 -4.72 24.82 -59.37
C GLU A 6 -3.98 23.66 -58.71
N ASP A 7 -3.16 23.03 -59.56
CA ASP A 7 -1.82 22.47 -59.36
C ASP A 7 -1.53 21.48 -58.22
N GLY A 8 -1.24 20.26 -58.68
CA GLY A 8 -0.46 19.26 -57.95
C GLY A 8 1.00 19.65 -57.90
N ARG A 9 1.54 19.72 -56.67
CA ARG A 9 2.97 19.80 -56.38
C ARG A 9 3.41 18.52 -55.67
N LEU A 10 4.19 17.70 -56.38
CA LEU A 10 4.88 16.54 -55.83
C LEU A 10 5.82 16.99 -54.70
N MET A 11 5.66 16.40 -53.52
CA MET A 11 6.53 16.61 -52.37
C MET A 11 7.77 15.73 -52.50
N GLU A 12 8.91 16.38 -52.71
CA GLU A 12 10.23 15.82 -52.48
C GLU A 12 10.51 15.89 -50.97
N THR A 13 10.44 14.75 -50.27
CA THR A 13 10.84 14.65 -48.86
C THR A 13 12.19 13.96 -48.77
N GLN A 14 13.17 14.74 -48.33
CA GLN A 14 14.54 14.36 -48.04
C GLN A 14 14.62 13.13 -47.14
N ASP A 15 15.44 12.16 -47.55
CA ASP A 15 15.96 11.11 -46.67
C ASP A 15 16.70 11.80 -45.50
N LYS A 16 16.08 11.78 -44.33
CA LYS A 16 16.77 12.08 -43.08
C LYS A 16 17.22 10.75 -42.54
N ASP A 17 18.53 10.49 -42.63
CA ASP A 17 19.19 9.46 -41.86
C ASP A 17 18.90 9.71 -40.37
N VAL A 18 17.88 9.03 -39.85
CA VAL A 18 17.60 8.97 -38.41
C VAL A 18 18.69 8.08 -37.84
N VAL A 19 19.76 8.71 -37.35
CA VAL A 19 20.70 8.07 -36.44
C VAL A 19 19.89 7.70 -35.19
N LEU A 20 19.38 6.46 -35.15
CA LEU A 20 18.81 5.88 -33.96
C LEU A 20 19.97 5.70 -32.97
N GLU A 21 20.18 6.68 -32.11
CA GLU A 21 20.95 6.45 -30.89
C GLU A 21 20.29 5.27 -30.16
N ASN A 22 21.07 4.22 -29.94
CA ASN A 22 20.57 3.00 -29.30
C ASN A 22 19.93 3.39 -27.96
N PRO A 23 18.67 3.00 -27.69
CA PRO A 23 17.93 3.38 -26.47
C PRO A 23 18.51 2.78 -25.18
N ASN A 24 19.57 1.98 -25.29
CA ASN A 24 20.32 1.38 -24.19
C ASN A 24 21.68 2.04 -23.95
N THR A 25 21.98 3.18 -24.58
CA THR A 25 23.20 3.93 -24.30
C THR A 25 23.02 4.70 -22.99
N ILE A 26 23.64 4.21 -21.92
CA ILE A 26 23.70 4.91 -20.63
C ILE A 26 24.61 6.14 -20.82
N SER A 27 24.02 7.33 -20.89
CA SER A 27 24.76 8.59 -21.04
C SER A 27 25.26 9.15 -19.70
N VAL A 28 24.76 8.64 -18.57
CA VAL A 28 25.03 9.17 -17.23
C VAL A 28 25.16 8.02 -16.21
N TYR A 29 26.33 7.88 -15.60
CA TYR A 29 26.69 6.74 -14.73
C TYR A 29 26.13 6.81 -13.30
N ASN A 30 25.56 7.94 -12.89
CA ASN A 30 25.11 8.19 -11.51
C ASN A 30 23.60 8.52 -11.40
N GLN A 31 22.81 8.14 -12.42
CA GLN A 31 21.36 8.31 -12.40
C GLN A 31 20.66 6.98 -12.68
N TRP A 32 19.54 6.74 -12.00
CA TRP A 32 18.67 5.61 -12.30
C TRP A 32 17.90 5.91 -13.59
N THR A 33 18.23 5.18 -14.66
CA THR A 33 17.48 5.23 -15.92
C THR A 33 16.65 3.96 -16.06
N ALA A 34 15.33 4.12 -16.22
CA ALA A 34 14.46 2.99 -16.48
C ALA A 34 14.79 2.39 -17.85
N PRO A 35 15.00 1.06 -17.95
CA PRO A 35 15.26 0.43 -19.24
C PRO A 35 14.03 0.57 -20.14
N PHE A 36 14.27 0.81 -21.43
CA PHE A 36 13.20 0.81 -22.41
C PHE A 36 12.64 -0.62 -22.58
N THR A 37 11.39 -0.84 -22.19
CA THR A 37 10.71 -2.13 -22.39
C THR A 37 9.79 -2.04 -23.59
N LEU A 38 10.01 -2.89 -24.60
CA LEU A 38 9.05 -3.07 -25.71
C LEU A 38 7.87 -3.92 -25.22
N GLY A 39 6.80 -3.27 -24.75
CA GLY A 39 5.59 -3.94 -24.27
C GLY A 39 4.94 -3.26 -23.07
N GLN A 40 3.85 -3.85 -22.55
CA GLN A 40 3.18 -3.34 -21.36
C GLN A 40 4.10 -3.54 -20.14
N PRO A 41 4.45 -2.47 -19.39
CA PRO A 41 5.34 -2.60 -18.26
C PRO A 41 4.71 -3.54 -17.22
N PRO A 42 5.51 -4.41 -16.57
CA PRO A 42 4.98 -5.27 -15.51
C PRO A 42 4.34 -4.40 -14.43
N LYS A 43 3.09 -4.70 -14.07
CA LYS A 43 2.44 -4.07 -12.92
C LYS A 43 3.16 -4.52 -11.66
N ALA A 44 4.10 -3.72 -11.20
CA ALA A 44 4.98 -4.11 -10.12
C ALA A 44 5.54 -2.88 -9.41
N ARG A 45 4.77 -2.34 -8.46
CA ARG A 45 5.38 -1.65 -7.33
C ARG A 45 5.65 -2.73 -6.29
N TYR A 46 6.77 -3.44 -6.44
CA TYR A 46 7.23 -4.36 -5.39
C TYR A 46 7.82 -3.51 -4.27
N GLU A 47 7.11 -3.43 -3.15
CA GLU A 47 7.64 -2.80 -1.94
C GLU A 47 8.32 -3.87 -1.07
N GLY A 48 9.46 -3.54 -0.45
CA GLY A 48 10.17 -4.48 0.42
C GLY A 48 10.87 -5.63 -0.31
N LEU A 49 11.30 -5.43 -1.56
CA LEU A 49 12.19 -6.35 -2.25
C LEU A 49 13.62 -6.23 -1.67
N SER A 50 14.20 -7.34 -1.24
CA SER A 50 15.58 -7.39 -0.76
C SER A 50 16.50 -7.95 -1.84
N LEU A 51 17.65 -7.31 -2.02
CA LEU A 51 18.67 -7.70 -2.99
C LEU A 51 20.00 -7.93 -2.28
N VAL A 52 20.62 -9.07 -2.53
CA VAL A 52 21.94 -9.41 -1.98
C VAL A 52 22.85 -9.88 -3.11
N VAL A 53 24.05 -9.32 -3.18
CA VAL A 53 25.12 -9.85 -4.04
C VAL A 53 25.84 -10.94 -3.27
N SER A 54 25.96 -12.12 -3.88
CA SER A 54 26.61 -13.30 -3.31
C SER A 54 27.53 -13.93 -4.35
N SER A 55 28.49 -14.74 -3.91
CA SER A 55 29.33 -15.54 -4.80
C SER A 55 28.94 -17.01 -4.68
N TYR A 56 28.65 -17.65 -5.81
CA TYR A 56 28.37 -19.08 -5.89
C TYR A 56 29.27 -19.69 -6.96
N ASN A 57 30.03 -20.74 -6.61
CA ASN A 57 31.02 -21.36 -7.49
C ASN A 57 32.04 -20.39 -8.11
N GLY A 58 32.42 -19.33 -7.38
CA GLY A 58 33.38 -18.32 -7.83
C GLY A 58 32.83 -17.29 -8.82
N GLU A 59 31.52 -17.28 -9.05
CA GLU A 59 30.84 -16.29 -9.89
C GLU A 59 29.94 -15.40 -9.02
N ASP A 60 29.89 -14.11 -9.34
CA ASP A 60 28.97 -13.17 -8.70
C ASP A 60 27.54 -13.46 -9.16
N VAL A 61 26.64 -13.50 -8.19
CA VAL A 61 25.22 -13.80 -8.38
C VAL A 61 24.42 -12.81 -7.55
N ILE A 62 23.31 -12.35 -8.12
CA ILE A 62 22.37 -11.46 -7.45
C ILE A 62 21.19 -12.30 -6.97
N VAL A 63 20.92 -12.28 -5.68
CA VAL A 63 19.78 -12.97 -5.06
C VAL A 63 18.73 -11.93 -4.70
N ALA A 64 17.53 -12.07 -5.24
CA ALA A 64 16.36 -11.25 -4.94
C ALA A 64 15.30 -12.08 -4.21
N PHE A 65 14.83 -11.59 -3.07
CA PHE A 65 13.82 -12.27 -2.25
C PHE A 65 12.91 -11.27 -1.54
N GLY A 66 11.74 -11.75 -1.13
CA GLY A 66 10.71 -10.92 -0.51
C GLY A 66 9.94 -10.07 -1.52
N GLY A 67 9.33 -8.99 -1.04
CA GLY A 67 8.50 -8.10 -1.84
C GLY A 67 6.99 -8.30 -1.62
N TYR A 68 6.26 -7.20 -1.76
CA TYR A 68 4.81 -7.12 -1.69
C TYR A 68 4.26 -6.45 -2.94
N ASN A 69 3.36 -7.14 -3.66
CA ASN A 69 2.65 -6.64 -4.84
C ASN A 69 1.12 -6.72 -4.68
N GLY A 70 0.63 -6.62 -3.44
CA GLY A 70 -0.75 -6.97 -3.05
C GLY A 70 -0.84 -8.30 -2.30
N ARG A 71 0.19 -9.14 -2.40
CA ARG A 71 0.45 -10.29 -1.52
C ARG A 71 1.95 -10.42 -1.25
N TYR A 72 2.33 -11.06 -0.15
CA TYR A 72 3.73 -11.37 0.13
C TYR A 72 4.24 -12.42 -0.85
N ASN A 73 5.43 -12.19 -1.41
CA ASN A 73 6.12 -13.16 -2.24
C ASN A 73 7.23 -13.85 -1.44
N ASN A 74 7.25 -15.18 -1.48
CA ASN A 74 8.27 -16.03 -0.87
C ASN A 74 9.22 -16.65 -1.90
N GLU A 75 9.09 -16.29 -3.17
CA GLU A 75 9.98 -16.73 -4.23
C GLU A 75 11.38 -16.11 -4.07
N VAL A 76 12.40 -16.91 -4.32
CA VAL A 76 13.80 -16.49 -4.35
C VAL A 76 14.27 -16.56 -5.81
N ASN A 77 14.65 -15.41 -6.34
CA ASN A 77 15.15 -15.29 -7.71
C ASN A 77 16.67 -15.14 -7.68
N VAL A 78 17.36 -15.98 -8.43
CA VAL A 78 18.82 -16.01 -8.48
C VAL A 78 19.25 -15.64 -9.89
N LEU A 79 19.86 -14.46 -10.03
CA LEU A 79 20.30 -13.93 -11.31
C LEU A 79 21.82 -14.03 -11.38
N LYS A 80 22.31 -14.82 -12.34
CA LYS A 80 23.72 -14.83 -12.72
C LYS A 80 23.95 -13.73 -13.77
N PRO A 81 24.67 -12.64 -13.46
CA PRO A 81 24.99 -11.61 -14.45
C PRO A 81 25.91 -12.21 -15.51
N SER A 82 25.43 -12.35 -16.75
CA SER A 82 26.28 -12.77 -17.86
C SER A 82 27.00 -11.56 -18.46
N HIS A 83 28.32 -11.59 -18.55
CA HIS A 83 29.15 -10.58 -19.24
C HIS A 83 29.14 -10.76 -20.78
N LYS A 84 28.06 -11.29 -21.36
CA LYS A 84 27.94 -11.55 -22.79
C LYS A 84 26.96 -10.54 -23.40
N SER A 85 27.48 -9.51 -24.07
CA SER A 85 26.66 -8.70 -24.99
C SER A 85 26.12 -9.63 -26.09
N SER A 86 24.82 -9.91 -26.09
CA SER A 86 24.19 -10.75 -27.12
C SER A 86 23.99 -9.98 -28.44
N LEU A 87 25.07 -9.48 -29.03
CA LEU A 87 25.08 -9.18 -30.47
C LEU A 87 25.33 -10.50 -31.21
N LYS A 88 24.27 -11.31 -31.37
CA LYS A 88 24.29 -12.39 -32.37
C LYS A 88 24.13 -11.74 -33.76
N SER A 89 25.25 -11.30 -34.34
CA SER A 89 25.31 -11.07 -35.77
C SER A 89 25.75 -12.35 -36.48
N LYS A 90 25.06 -12.67 -37.58
CA LYS A 90 25.47 -13.50 -38.72
C LYS A 90 24.79 -14.89 -38.86
N ILE A 91 23.61 -14.84 -39.50
CA ILE A 91 23.25 -15.41 -40.82
C ILE A 91 23.81 -16.80 -41.19
N MET A 92 22.87 -17.68 -41.60
CA MET A 92 22.99 -18.98 -42.32
C MET A 92 23.54 -20.15 -41.48
N GLU A 93 23.04 -21.39 -41.49
CA GLU A 93 22.05 -22.13 -42.29
C GLU A 93 21.89 -23.53 -41.64
N ALA A 94 20.73 -24.18 -41.85
CA ALA A 94 20.39 -25.61 -41.66
C ALA A 94 20.22 -26.25 -40.24
N SER A 95 19.04 -26.85 -40.08
CA SER A 95 18.54 -27.85 -39.09
C SER A 95 19.33 -29.19 -39.16
N PRO A 96 19.14 -30.26 -38.32
CA PRO A 96 18.07 -30.54 -37.34
C PRO A 96 18.43 -31.21 -35.98
N VAL A 97 17.47 -31.10 -35.05
CA VAL A 97 16.98 -32.08 -34.04
C VAL A 97 17.97 -32.85 -33.14
N ARG A 98 17.80 -32.71 -31.82
CA ARG A 98 17.89 -33.86 -30.89
C ARG A 98 17.09 -33.65 -29.61
N ASP A 99 15.98 -34.38 -29.51
CA ASP A 99 15.28 -34.73 -28.28
C ASP A 99 16.20 -35.52 -27.34
N SER A 100 16.12 -35.29 -26.04
CA SER A 100 16.50 -36.28 -25.01
C SER A 100 15.81 -35.94 -23.68
N VAL A 101 14.65 -36.57 -23.51
CA VAL A 101 13.93 -36.76 -22.25
C VAL A 101 14.63 -37.81 -21.39
N SER A 102 14.88 -37.53 -20.12
CA SER A 102 15.06 -38.49 -19.01
C SER A 102 15.37 -37.71 -17.72
N ALA A 103 14.90 -38.02 -16.53
CA ALA A 103 13.88 -38.92 -16.04
C ALA A 103 13.55 -38.41 -14.63
N VAL A 104 12.27 -38.41 -14.29
CA VAL A 104 11.75 -38.28 -12.93
C VAL A 104 12.14 -39.54 -12.15
N ASN A 105 12.54 -39.37 -10.87
CA ASN A 105 12.23 -40.23 -9.71
C ASN A 105 13.28 -40.04 -8.59
N ASN A 106 12.91 -39.36 -7.50
CA ASN A 106 13.27 -39.80 -6.16
C ASN A 106 12.22 -39.30 -5.18
N ALA A 107 11.46 -40.24 -4.65
CA ALA A 107 10.63 -40.07 -3.48
C ALA A 107 11.29 -40.82 -2.30
N THR A 108 11.20 -40.20 -1.12
CA THR A 108 10.93 -40.86 0.17
C THR A 108 12.13 -41.26 1.07
N THR A 109 12.40 -40.37 2.04
CA THR A 109 12.21 -40.59 3.50
C THR A 109 13.21 -41.45 4.32
N ARG A 110 13.84 -40.74 5.28
CA ARG A 110 14.22 -41.08 6.67
C ARG A 110 15.37 -42.05 6.97
N ASP A 111 16.24 -41.51 7.81
CA ASP A 111 16.78 -42.03 9.08
C ASP A 111 17.39 -43.43 9.11
N ILE A 112 18.64 -43.52 9.57
CA ILE A 112 19.04 -44.25 10.79
C ILE A 112 20.55 -44.04 11.01
N GLU A 113 20.89 -43.57 12.20
CA GLU A 113 22.22 -43.55 12.82
C GLU A 113 22.90 -44.93 12.79
N SER A 114 24.22 -44.93 12.66
CA SER A 114 25.07 -45.90 13.37
C SER A 114 26.51 -45.39 13.45
N GLU A 115 26.83 -44.86 14.62
CA GLU A 115 27.84 -45.43 15.52
C GLU A 115 28.86 -46.40 14.88
N ILE A 116 30.10 -45.95 14.72
CA ILE A 116 31.25 -46.85 14.49
C ILE A 116 32.41 -46.41 15.38
N GLY A 117 32.64 -47.20 16.42
CA GLY A 117 33.93 -47.85 16.65
C GLY A 117 35.01 -47.06 17.38
N VAL A 118 35.04 -47.21 18.70
CA VAL A 118 36.26 -47.13 19.51
C VAL A 118 37.28 -48.12 18.95
N SER A 119 38.40 -47.62 18.45
CA SER A 119 39.60 -48.41 18.13
C SER A 119 40.84 -47.74 18.73
N GLN A 120 41.73 -48.59 19.21
CA GLN A 120 42.73 -48.35 20.23
C GLN A 120 43.91 -47.45 19.79
N GLU A 121 44.41 -46.68 20.77
CA GLU A 121 45.83 -46.62 21.15
C GLU A 121 46.83 -46.02 20.16
N SER A 122 47.23 -44.77 20.42
CA SER A 122 48.58 -44.29 20.15
C SER A 122 49.10 -43.43 21.30
N LYS A 123 49.77 -44.13 22.21
CA LYS A 123 50.84 -43.70 23.12
C LYS A 123 51.49 -42.36 22.72
N VAL A 124 51.21 -41.31 23.48
CA VAL A 124 51.89 -40.01 23.40
C VAL A 124 53.39 -40.24 23.62
N ARG A 125 54.20 -40.07 22.57
CA ARG A 125 55.64 -39.87 22.73
C ARG A 125 55.85 -38.40 23.08
N GLU A 126 56.20 -38.17 24.34
CA GLU A 126 56.76 -36.93 24.86
C GLU A 126 57.90 -36.49 23.96
N ILE A 127 57.69 -35.39 23.24
CA ILE A 127 58.71 -34.79 22.40
C ILE A 127 59.62 -34.00 23.34
N VAL A 128 60.71 -34.61 23.77
CA VAL A 128 61.84 -33.91 24.39
C VAL A 128 62.40 -32.94 23.34
N MET A 129 62.19 -31.64 23.56
CA MET A 129 62.87 -30.59 22.80
C MET A 129 64.29 -30.48 23.33
N ASP A 130 65.26 -31.03 22.59
CA ASP A 130 66.65 -30.67 22.75
C ASP A 130 66.84 -29.21 22.29
N ASN A 131 67.02 -28.35 23.28
CA ASN A 131 67.26 -26.92 23.16
C ASN A 131 68.63 -26.66 22.52
N VAL A 132 68.68 -26.60 21.18
CA VAL A 132 69.83 -26.05 20.46
C VAL A 132 69.79 -24.53 20.58
N ASN A 133 70.57 -24.03 21.54
CA ASN A 133 70.90 -22.62 21.74
C ASN A 133 71.46 -21.98 20.46
N SER A 134 70.58 -21.30 19.70
CA SER A 134 70.97 -20.37 18.63
C SER A 134 70.72 -18.94 19.10
N GLY A 135 71.70 -18.44 19.85
CA GLY A 135 71.62 -17.18 20.57
C GLY A 135 71.24 -15.95 19.72
N SER A 136 70.32 -15.18 20.27
CA SER A 136 70.22 -13.71 20.24
C SER A 136 69.43 -12.99 19.14
N LYS A 137 68.98 -13.62 18.04
CA LYS A 137 68.21 -12.89 16.99
C LYS A 137 66.76 -13.35 16.78
N VAL A 138 66.43 -14.58 17.18
CA VAL A 138 65.08 -15.16 17.06
C VAL A 138 64.20 -14.75 18.23
N GLU A 139 64.78 -14.64 19.42
CA GLU A 139 64.10 -14.33 20.68
C GLU A 139 63.46 -12.94 20.69
N GLY A 140 64.20 -11.91 20.25
CA GLY A 140 63.67 -10.55 20.13
C GLY A 140 62.60 -10.37 19.04
N LYS A 141 62.52 -11.25 18.03
CA LYS A 141 61.41 -11.26 17.05
C LYS A 141 60.17 -11.93 17.62
N SER A 142 60.35 -13.06 18.31
CA SER A 142 59.28 -13.78 19.00
C SER A 142 58.60 -12.91 20.06
N GLU A 143 59.40 -12.19 20.86
CA GLU A 143 58.90 -11.33 21.93
C GLU A 143 58.13 -10.10 21.41
N ARG A 144 58.56 -9.54 20.27
CA ARG A 144 57.82 -8.48 19.56
C ARG A 144 56.48 -8.98 18.99
N ILE A 145 56.44 -10.20 18.47
CA ILE A 145 55.20 -10.80 17.98
C ILE A 145 54.24 -11.05 19.15
N ILE A 146 54.72 -11.57 20.28
CA ILE A 146 53.91 -11.83 21.47
C ILE A 146 53.33 -10.53 22.05
N THR A 147 54.11 -9.46 22.12
CA THR A 147 53.63 -8.16 22.59
C THR A 147 52.60 -7.54 21.65
N SER A 148 52.80 -7.65 20.34
CA SER A 148 51.82 -7.22 19.33
C SER A 148 50.51 -8.01 19.41
N LEU A 149 50.58 -9.34 19.53
CA LEU A 149 49.40 -10.20 19.69
C LEU A 149 48.65 -9.90 20.99
N ARG A 150 49.37 -9.54 22.06
CA ARG A 150 48.75 -9.15 23.33
C ARG A 150 47.98 -7.84 23.22
N SER A 151 48.54 -6.82 22.56
CA SER A 151 47.81 -5.54 22.37
C SER A 151 46.62 -5.71 21.43
N GLU A 152 46.75 -6.51 20.37
CA GLU A 152 45.62 -6.82 19.48
C GLU A 152 44.51 -7.58 20.21
N LYS A 153 44.87 -8.55 21.07
CA LYS A 153 43.91 -9.24 21.93
C LYS A 153 43.15 -8.26 22.83
N GLU A 154 43.87 -7.33 23.48
CA GLU A 154 43.25 -6.33 24.37
C GLU A 154 42.31 -5.38 23.59
N GLU A 155 42.69 -4.96 22.39
CA GLU A 155 41.85 -4.15 21.49
C GLU A 155 40.59 -4.90 21.03
N LEU A 156 40.72 -6.18 20.67
CA LEU A 156 39.60 -7.04 20.31
C LEU A 156 38.65 -7.26 21.50
N GLU A 157 39.18 -7.46 22.72
CA GLU A 157 38.38 -7.58 23.93
C GLU A 157 37.63 -6.27 24.25
N ALA A 158 38.28 -5.11 24.08
CA ALA A 158 37.63 -3.81 24.23
C ALA A 158 36.52 -3.60 23.18
N SER A 159 36.78 -3.95 21.92
CA SER A 159 35.81 -3.87 20.83
C SER A 159 34.60 -4.78 21.07
N LEU A 160 34.83 -6.02 21.52
CA LEU A 160 33.78 -6.96 21.91
C LEU A 160 32.93 -6.42 23.06
N SER A 161 33.54 -5.78 24.05
CA SER A 161 32.80 -5.18 25.18
C SER A 161 31.89 -4.04 24.73
N LYS A 162 32.37 -3.19 23.80
CA LYS A 162 31.60 -2.09 23.22
C LYS A 162 30.44 -2.62 22.38
N GLU A 163 30.69 -3.62 21.54
CA GLU A 163 29.64 -4.23 20.71
C GLU A 163 28.57 -4.92 21.56
N LYS A 164 28.96 -5.55 22.69
CA LYS A 164 28.00 -6.11 23.66
C LYS A 164 27.09 -5.03 24.25
N ILE A 165 27.64 -3.87 24.63
CA ILE A 165 26.84 -2.75 25.16
C ILE A 165 25.88 -2.23 24.08
N GLN A 166 26.36 -2.04 22.85
CA GLN A 166 25.51 -1.60 21.73
C GLN A 166 24.40 -2.61 21.43
N THR A 167 24.70 -3.91 21.50
CA THR A 167 23.71 -4.98 21.33
C THR A 167 22.63 -4.91 22.40
N LEU A 168 22.98 -4.58 23.64
CA LEU A 168 21.99 -4.41 24.72
C LEU A 168 21.12 -3.17 24.49
N GLN A 169 21.71 -2.04 24.08
CA GLN A 169 20.99 -0.81 23.76
C GLN A 169 19.99 -1.01 22.61
N LEU A 170 20.42 -1.63 21.51
CA LEU A 170 19.54 -1.92 20.38
C LEU A 170 18.41 -2.87 20.74
N LYS A 171 18.64 -3.82 21.67
CA LYS A 171 17.58 -4.69 22.19
C LYS A 171 16.56 -3.90 23.02
N GLU A 172 17.01 -2.95 23.83
CA GLU A 172 16.11 -2.07 24.59
C GLU A 172 15.27 -1.20 23.66
N GLU A 173 15.89 -0.51 22.69
CA GLU A 173 15.19 0.28 21.68
C GLU A 173 14.22 -0.57 20.84
N LEU A 174 14.58 -1.82 20.51
CA LEU A 174 13.68 -2.75 19.84
C LEU A 174 12.44 -3.03 20.70
N THR A 175 12.61 -3.31 22.00
CA THR A 175 11.47 -3.54 22.89
C THR A 175 10.62 -2.28 23.11
N GLU A 176 11.23 -1.10 23.18
CA GLU A 176 10.50 0.17 23.28
C GLU A 176 9.68 0.44 22.01
N THR A 177 10.26 0.23 20.84
CA THR A 177 9.54 0.41 19.57
C THR A 177 8.44 -0.63 19.37
N GLU A 178 8.64 -1.87 19.82
CA GLU A 178 7.60 -2.91 19.84
C GLU A 178 6.42 -2.54 20.75
N THR A 179 6.68 -2.04 21.97
CA THR A 179 5.62 -1.61 22.90
C THR A 179 4.86 -0.40 22.35
N ARG A 180 5.56 0.61 21.82
CA ARG A 180 4.95 1.77 21.16
C ARG A 180 4.08 1.36 19.97
N SER A 181 4.53 0.39 19.17
CA SER A 181 3.76 -0.18 18.06
C SER A 181 2.46 -0.81 18.58
N ALA A 182 2.53 -1.61 19.65
CA ALA A 182 1.35 -2.23 20.26
C ALA A 182 0.34 -1.21 20.81
N GLU A 183 0.80 -0.10 21.38
CA GLU A 183 -0.06 1.02 21.82
C GLU A 183 -0.76 1.69 20.64
N LEU A 184 -0.03 2.02 19.57
CA LEU A 184 -0.61 2.61 18.36
C LEU A 184 -1.66 1.69 17.72
N TYR A 185 -1.47 0.37 17.73
CA TYR A 185 -2.49 -0.57 17.27
C TYR A 185 -3.77 -0.54 18.11
N LYS A 186 -3.66 -0.37 19.43
CA LYS A 186 -4.83 -0.22 20.32
C LYS A 186 -5.56 1.10 20.06
N GLU A 187 -4.82 2.19 19.89
CA GLU A 187 -5.40 3.49 19.53
C GLU A 187 -6.11 3.43 18.18
N LEU A 188 -5.48 2.85 17.16
CA LEU A 188 -6.08 2.64 15.84
C LEU A 188 -7.40 1.85 15.96
N HIS A 189 -7.43 0.80 16.77
CA HIS A 189 -8.65 0.03 17.00
C HIS A 189 -9.73 0.85 17.70
N SER A 190 -9.37 1.64 18.71
CA SER A 190 -10.28 2.56 19.40
C SER A 190 -10.88 3.60 18.44
N VAL A 191 -10.05 4.23 17.60
CA VAL A 191 -10.49 5.19 16.59
C VAL A 191 -11.42 4.55 15.56
N ARG A 192 -11.15 3.31 15.13
CA ARG A 192 -12.06 2.57 14.23
C ARG A 192 -13.41 2.29 14.88
N SER A 193 -13.43 1.93 16.16
CA SER A 193 -14.69 1.73 16.91
C SER A 193 -15.48 3.04 17.05
N GLN A 194 -14.79 4.14 17.38
CA GLN A 194 -15.41 5.47 17.43
C GLN A 194 -15.96 5.91 16.07
N LEU A 195 -15.23 5.66 14.98
CA LEU A 195 -15.70 5.96 13.63
C LEU A 195 -16.99 5.20 13.31
N ALA A 196 -17.07 3.90 13.65
CA ALA A 196 -18.28 3.12 13.45
C ALA A 196 -19.48 3.66 14.26
N ALA A 197 -19.23 4.11 15.49
CA ALA A 197 -20.25 4.74 16.32
C ALA A 197 -20.76 6.07 15.71
N GLU A 198 -19.85 6.91 15.24
CA GLU A 198 -20.20 8.18 14.58
C GLU A 198 -20.88 7.97 13.22
N GLN A 199 -20.50 6.93 12.46
CA GLN A 199 -21.22 6.55 11.23
C GLN A 199 -22.68 6.17 11.52
N SER A 200 -22.92 5.37 12.56
CA SER A 200 -24.28 5.02 13.00
C SER A 200 -25.07 6.26 13.46
N ARG A 201 -24.42 7.15 14.22
CA ARG A 201 -25.01 8.41 14.67
C ARG A 201 -25.37 9.33 13.50
N CYS A 202 -24.49 9.47 12.51
CA CYS A 202 -24.75 10.25 11.30
C CYS A 202 -25.95 9.68 10.52
N PHE A 203 -25.97 8.36 10.32
CA PHE A 203 -27.10 7.70 9.66
C PHE A 203 -28.42 7.95 10.39
N LYS A 204 -28.43 7.87 11.73
CA LYS A 204 -29.63 8.16 12.53
C LYS A 204 -30.10 9.61 12.35
N LEU A 205 -29.18 10.56 12.38
CA LEU A 205 -29.51 11.97 12.17
C LEU A 205 -30.02 12.25 10.75
N GLU A 206 -29.48 11.57 9.73
CA GLU A 206 -29.99 11.66 8.36
C GLU A 206 -31.44 11.19 8.26
N VAL A 207 -31.78 10.08 8.93
CA VAL A 207 -33.16 9.59 9.02
C VAL A 207 -34.06 10.61 9.73
N GLU A 208 -33.66 11.12 10.89
CA GLU A 208 -34.44 12.12 11.63
C GLU A 208 -34.66 13.41 10.82
N VAL A 209 -33.65 13.87 10.09
CA VAL A 209 -33.77 15.02 9.17
C VAL A 209 -34.76 14.73 8.04
N ALA A 210 -34.75 13.52 7.48
CA ALA A 210 -35.70 13.13 6.45
C ALA A 210 -37.15 13.08 6.99
N GLU A 211 -37.36 12.55 8.20
CA GLU A 211 -38.67 12.52 8.87
C GLU A 211 -39.21 13.93 9.14
N VAL A 212 -38.35 14.84 9.63
CA VAL A 212 -38.76 16.23 9.87
C VAL A 212 -39.09 16.95 8.56
N ARG A 213 -38.31 16.72 7.50
CA ARG A 213 -38.62 17.27 6.16
C ARG A 213 -39.95 16.76 5.63
N GLN A 214 -40.26 15.48 5.83
CA GLN A 214 -41.55 14.92 5.46
C GLN A 214 -42.70 15.58 6.25
N LYS A 215 -42.55 15.73 7.58
CA LYS A 215 -43.55 16.40 8.41
C LYS A 215 -43.79 17.84 7.97
N LEU A 216 -42.73 18.57 7.62
CA LEU A 216 -42.82 19.93 7.10
C LEU A 216 -43.66 19.98 5.82
N GLN A 217 -43.39 19.09 4.86
CA GLN A 217 -44.18 19.01 3.62
C GLN A 217 -45.67 18.75 3.90
N THR A 218 -45.99 17.84 4.83
CA THR A 218 -47.39 17.58 5.19
C THR A 218 -48.06 18.79 5.86
N MET A 219 -47.33 19.54 6.67
CA MET A 219 -47.84 20.76 7.31
C MET A 219 -48.13 21.84 6.26
N GLU A 220 -47.22 22.06 5.31
CA GLU A 220 -47.42 23.01 4.21
C GLU A 220 -48.66 22.66 3.36
N THR A 221 -48.96 21.38 3.16
CA THR A 221 -50.19 20.97 2.47
C THR A 221 -51.45 21.29 3.27
N LEU A 222 -51.45 21.03 4.58
CA LEU A 222 -52.58 21.34 5.45
C LEU A 222 -52.81 22.84 5.56
N GLU A 223 -51.75 23.66 5.60
CA GLU A 223 -51.87 25.12 5.60
C GLU A 223 -52.58 25.63 4.34
N LYS A 224 -52.24 25.10 3.17
CA LYS A 224 -52.93 25.43 1.90
C LYS A 224 -54.40 25.04 1.94
N GLU A 225 -54.73 23.85 2.46
CA GLU A 225 -56.11 23.40 2.62
C GLU A 225 -56.91 24.30 3.57
N LEU A 226 -56.33 24.68 4.72
CA LEU A 226 -56.95 25.62 5.66
C LEU A 226 -57.19 26.98 5.01
N GLU A 227 -56.23 27.49 4.24
CA GLU A 227 -56.37 28.75 3.52
C GLU A 227 -57.51 28.69 2.50
N LEU A 228 -57.64 27.57 1.77
CA LEU A 228 -58.77 27.34 0.86
C LEU A 228 -60.11 27.28 1.61
N LEU A 229 -60.18 26.56 2.74
CA LEU A 229 -61.39 26.46 3.55
C LEU A 229 -61.79 27.81 4.14
N HIS A 230 -60.83 28.63 4.59
CA HIS A 230 -61.08 29.98 5.05
C HIS A 230 -61.66 30.87 3.95
N ARG A 231 -61.10 30.79 2.73
CA ARG A 231 -61.64 31.50 1.55
C ARG A 231 -63.07 31.04 1.24
N GLN A 232 -63.32 29.73 1.20
CA GLN A 232 -64.65 29.17 0.94
C GLN A 232 -65.68 29.62 1.99
N ARG A 233 -65.29 29.61 3.27
CA ARG A 233 -66.14 30.06 4.38
C ARG A 233 -66.49 31.53 4.26
N ALA A 234 -65.53 32.39 3.90
CA ALA A 234 -65.77 33.82 3.70
C ALA A 234 -66.79 34.06 2.58
N VAL A 235 -66.61 33.43 1.41
CA VAL A 235 -67.55 33.52 0.28
C VAL A 235 -68.95 33.02 0.67
N ALA A 236 -69.05 31.88 1.37
CA ALA A 236 -70.34 31.36 1.83
C ALA A 236 -71.03 32.31 2.82
N SER A 237 -70.28 32.94 3.73
CA SER A 237 -70.82 33.93 4.66
C SER A 237 -71.30 35.21 3.97
N GLU A 238 -70.59 35.67 2.95
CA GLU A 238 -70.99 36.86 2.17
C GLU A 238 -72.25 36.56 1.37
N GLN A 239 -72.31 35.39 0.71
CA GLN A 239 -73.50 34.94 0.00
C GLN A 239 -74.71 34.80 0.94
N ALA A 240 -74.51 34.27 2.15
CA ALA A 240 -75.56 34.18 3.16
C ALA A 240 -76.04 35.58 3.60
N ALA A 241 -75.13 36.53 3.81
CA ALA A 241 -75.47 37.91 4.17
C ALA A 241 -76.25 38.63 3.04
N VAL A 242 -75.83 38.47 1.78
CA VAL A 242 -76.54 39.01 0.61
C VAL A 242 -77.94 38.41 0.49
N ASN A 243 -78.07 37.08 0.63
CA ASN A 243 -79.37 36.40 0.61
C ASN A 243 -80.30 36.87 1.75
N MET A 244 -79.78 37.11 2.95
CA MET A 244 -80.57 37.66 4.06
C MET A 244 -81.00 39.11 3.81
N ASN A 245 -80.13 39.95 3.24
CA ASN A 245 -80.45 41.34 2.92
C ASN A 245 -81.50 41.44 1.78
N GLY A 246 -81.39 40.60 0.75
CA GLY A 246 -82.40 40.50 -0.31
C GLY A 246 -83.77 40.03 0.21
N LYS A 247 -83.79 39.16 1.23
CA LYS A 247 -85.03 38.75 1.90
C LYS A 247 -85.57 39.84 2.84
N ARG A 248 -84.69 40.59 3.53
CA ARG A 248 -85.06 41.75 4.37
C ARG A 248 -85.72 42.88 3.58
N GLN A 249 -85.35 43.09 2.31
CA GLN A 249 -85.98 44.10 1.44
C GLN A 249 -87.34 43.65 0.85
N SER A 250 -87.67 42.35 0.82
CA SER A 250 -89.00 41.86 0.38
C SER A 250 -89.93 41.40 1.50
N SER A 251 -89.45 41.27 2.74
CA SER A 251 -90.27 40.93 3.92
C SER A 251 -90.10 41.97 5.04
N GLY A 252 -90.74 43.13 4.86
CA GLY A 252 -90.85 44.19 5.87
C GLY A 252 -91.89 43.93 6.97
N GLY A 253 -92.03 42.69 7.43
CA GLY A 253 -92.96 42.34 8.50
C GLY A 253 -92.60 40.97 9.07
N VAL A 254 -92.87 40.76 10.36
CA VAL A 254 -92.63 39.50 11.10
C VAL A 254 -91.21 39.32 11.70
N TRP A 255 -90.74 40.30 12.48
CA TRP A 255 -89.72 40.06 13.53
C TRP A 255 -90.06 40.75 14.88
N GLY A 256 -91.34 41.10 15.09
CA GLY A 256 -91.79 41.93 16.22
C GLY A 256 -92.14 41.23 17.54
N TRP A 257 -91.95 39.91 17.69
CA TRP A 257 -92.48 39.17 18.86
C TRP A 257 -91.43 38.74 19.91
N LEU A 258 -90.16 39.18 19.79
CA LEU A 258 -89.08 38.79 20.72
C LEU A 258 -88.64 39.90 21.69
N ALA A 259 -89.17 41.13 21.58
CA ALA A 259 -88.94 42.18 22.57
C ALA A 259 -90.08 42.16 23.59
N GLY A 260 -89.84 41.54 24.74
CA GLY A 260 -90.76 41.57 25.88
C GLY A 260 -91.16 43.00 26.22
N THR A 261 -92.46 43.21 26.41
CA THR A 261 -92.98 44.49 26.90
C THR A 261 -92.43 44.75 28.30
N PRO A 262 -91.91 45.95 28.60
CA PRO A 262 -91.51 46.27 29.97
C PRO A 262 -92.77 46.33 30.86
N PRO A 263 -92.68 45.88 32.12
CA PRO A 263 -93.84 45.86 33.01
C PRO A 263 -94.31 47.30 33.30
N PRO A 264 -95.64 47.55 33.36
CA PRO A 264 -96.16 48.86 33.70
C PRO A 264 -95.76 49.20 35.14
N LYS A 265 -95.23 50.42 35.32
CA LYS A 265 -95.00 51.00 36.64
C LYS A 265 -96.32 51.57 37.19
N THR A 266 -96.50 51.35 38.49
CA THR A 266 -97.54 51.79 39.43
C THR A 266 -98.89 51.10 39.34
#